data_AF-B7RV15-F1
#
_entry.id   AF-B7RV15-F1
#
_cell.length_a   1.000
_cell.length_b   1.000
_cell.length_c   1.000
_cell.angle_alpha   90.00
_cell.angle_beta   90.00
_cell.angle_gamma   90.00
#
_symmetry.space_group_name_H-M   'P 1'
#
loop_
_entity.id
_entity.type
_entity.pdbx_description
1 polymer ?
#
loop_
_entity_poly.entity_id
_entity_poly.type
_entity_poly.pdbx_seq_one_letter_code
_entity_poly.pdbx_strand_id
1 'polypeptide(L)'
;MSDKFFFKGRQNARLDHKQSGYTEKGALKTGSKKYPLQLTVGSEQRKAEVAALVAEHALFADIQINEEAEEQENIAELMALVNRTDTVSVSKTPNRNEPCSCGSGKKYKKCCG
;
A
#
# COMPACT_ATOMS: atom_id res chain seq x y z
N MET A 1 43.00 -11.09 40.69
CA MET A 1 43.33 -11.16 39.25
C MET A 1 42.20 -11.94 38.57
N SER A 2 41.10 -11.36 38.13
CA SER A 2 40.92 -10.10 37.42
C SER A 2 39.72 -9.31 37.96
N ASP A 3 39.93 -8.00 37.95
CA ASP A 3 39.05 -6.98 38.47
C ASP A 3 37.66 -7.02 37.83
N LYS A 4 36.65 -7.07 38.71
CA LYS A 4 35.32 -6.56 38.39
C LYS A 4 35.44 -5.05 38.18
N PHE A 5 35.86 -4.64 36.99
CA PHE A 5 35.82 -3.25 36.55
C PHE A 5 34.36 -2.80 36.45
N PHE A 6 33.80 -2.37 37.57
CA PHE A 6 32.57 -1.60 37.62
C PHE A 6 32.91 -0.14 37.28
N PHE A 7 32.94 0.22 36.00
CA PHE A 7 32.95 1.63 35.64
C PHE A 7 31.54 2.21 35.89
N LYS A 8 31.39 3.03 36.95
CA LYS A 8 30.14 3.68 37.38
C LYS A 8 28.99 2.74 37.80
N GLY A 9 29.31 1.60 38.42
CA GLY A 9 28.35 0.86 39.28
C GLY A 9 27.10 0.25 38.62
N ARG A 10 26.99 0.20 37.28
CA ARG A 10 25.87 -0.49 36.62
C ARG A 10 26.31 -1.86 36.13
N GLN A 11 25.63 -2.92 36.57
CA GLN A 11 25.67 -4.20 35.86
C GLN A 11 25.08 -3.94 34.46
N ASN A 12 25.80 -4.27 33.40
CA ASN A 12 25.17 -4.32 32.07
C ASN A 12 23.99 -5.28 32.18
N ALA A 13 22.78 -4.79 31.92
CA ALA A 13 21.60 -5.65 31.91
C ALA A 13 21.89 -6.80 30.95
N ARG A 14 21.75 -8.04 31.43
CA ARG A 14 21.85 -9.22 30.58
C ARG A 14 20.78 -9.07 29.50
N LEU A 15 21.19 -8.74 28.28
CA LEU A 15 20.27 -8.60 27.15
C LEU A 15 19.67 -9.97 26.86
N ASP A 16 18.35 -10.07 26.80
CA ASP A 16 17.70 -11.29 26.31
C ASP A 16 17.85 -11.32 24.79
N HIS A 17 18.53 -12.35 24.29
CA HIS A 17 18.75 -12.56 22.86
C HIS A 17 17.62 -13.35 22.20
N LYS A 18 16.60 -13.75 22.97
CA LYS A 18 15.42 -14.41 22.41
C LYS A 18 14.57 -13.34 21.71
N GLN A 19 14.52 -13.41 20.37
CA GLN A 19 13.48 -12.71 19.62
C GLN A 19 12.14 -13.38 19.92
N SER A 20 11.42 -12.86 20.91
CA SER A 20 10.03 -13.24 21.18
C SER A 20 9.11 -12.36 20.34
N GLY A 21 8.24 -13.01 19.55
CA GLY A 21 7.26 -12.33 18.70
C GLY A 21 7.25 -12.88 17.27
N TYR A 22 6.08 -13.32 16.80
CA TYR A 22 5.86 -13.63 15.40
C TYR A 22 5.74 -12.31 14.63
N THR A 23 6.64 -12.11 13.66
CA THR A 23 6.53 -10.99 12.73
C THR A 23 5.84 -11.48 11.46
N GLU A 24 4.63 -10.98 11.23
CA GLU A 24 3.91 -11.29 10.00
C GLU A 24 4.64 -10.69 8.80
N LYS A 25 4.81 -11.48 7.75
CA LYS A 25 5.20 -10.94 6.45
C LYS A 25 4.02 -10.08 5.97
N GLY A 26 4.20 -8.76 5.96
CA GLY A 26 3.18 -7.83 5.50
C GLY A 26 2.66 -8.21 4.11
N ALA A 27 1.35 -8.03 3.89
CA ALA A 27 0.71 -8.41 2.64
C ALA A 27 1.38 -7.77 1.41
N LEU A 28 1.64 -8.60 0.40
CA LEU A 28 2.20 -8.20 -0.87
C LEU A 28 1.20 -7.33 -1.63
N LYS A 29 1.48 -6.03 -1.79
CA LYS A 29 0.67 -5.13 -2.62
C LYS A 29 1.23 -5.13 -4.04
N THR A 30 0.59 -5.86 -4.94
CA THR A 30 0.93 -5.86 -6.37
C THR A 30 0.71 -4.48 -6.97
N GLY A 31 1.57 -4.09 -7.91
CA GLY A 31 1.55 -2.75 -8.53
C GLY A 31 2.12 -1.63 -7.65
N SER A 32 2.78 -1.96 -6.52
CA SER A 32 3.50 -0.98 -5.70
C SER A 32 4.96 -0.85 -6.12
N LYS A 33 5.64 0.24 -5.73
CA LYS A 33 7.06 0.44 -6.04
C LYS A 33 7.98 -0.72 -5.61
N LYS A 34 7.64 -1.40 -4.51
CA LYS A 34 8.39 -2.55 -4.01
C LYS A 34 8.08 -3.84 -4.79
N TYR A 35 6.90 -3.91 -5.41
CA TYR A 35 6.35 -5.09 -6.05
C TYR A 35 5.63 -4.68 -7.35
N PRO A 36 6.39 -4.31 -8.39
CA PRO A 36 5.82 -3.90 -9.67
C PRO A 36 5.13 -5.08 -10.38
N LEU A 37 4.12 -4.78 -11.19
CA LEU A 37 3.46 -5.76 -12.05
C LEU A 37 4.42 -6.23 -13.14
N GLN A 38 4.44 -7.53 -13.42
CA GLN A 38 5.25 -8.10 -14.50
C GLN A 38 4.34 -8.31 -15.71
N LEU A 39 4.46 -7.47 -16.73
CA LEU A 39 3.59 -7.46 -17.89
C LEU A 39 4.38 -7.82 -19.16
N THR A 40 3.77 -8.61 -20.03
CA THR A 40 4.32 -8.96 -21.35
C THR A 40 3.38 -8.48 -22.45
N VAL A 41 3.93 -7.83 -23.48
CA VAL A 41 3.17 -7.20 -24.56
C VAL A 41 3.80 -7.56 -25.91
N GLY A 42 3.00 -7.72 -26.96
CA GLY A 42 3.46 -8.15 -28.28
C GLY A 42 4.03 -7.06 -29.19
N SER A 43 3.75 -5.78 -28.92
CA SER A 43 4.20 -4.67 -29.78
C SER A 43 4.58 -3.41 -29.00
N GLU A 44 5.38 -2.54 -29.63
CA GLU A 44 5.77 -1.25 -29.07
C GLU A 44 4.58 -0.30 -28.89
N GLN A 45 3.63 -0.30 -29.84
CA GLN A 45 2.42 0.52 -29.76
C GLN A 45 1.61 0.15 -28.51
N ARG A 46 1.40 -1.15 -28.29
CA ARG A 46 0.70 -1.65 -27.10
C ARG A 46 1.44 -1.37 -25.81
N LYS A 47 2.78 -1.39 -25.81
CA LYS A 47 3.58 -0.99 -24.64
C LYS A 47 3.31 0.47 -24.25
N ALA A 48 3.20 1.38 -25.22
CA ALA A 48 2.92 2.78 -24.95
C ALA A 48 1.52 2.97 -24.34
N GLU A 49 0.51 2.27 -24.87
CA GLU A 49 -0.86 2.27 -24.33
C GLU A 49 -0.89 1.76 -22.89
N VAL A 50 -0.28 0.60 -22.63
CA VAL A 50 -0.24 -0.01 -21.29
C VAL A 50 0.52 0.87 -20.31
N ALA A 51 1.62 1.50 -20.73
CA ALA A 51 2.37 2.43 -19.88
C ALA A 51 1.54 3.66 -19.48
N ALA A 52 0.71 4.19 -20.38
CA ALA A 52 -0.21 5.28 -20.08
C ALA A 52 -1.25 4.85 -19.03
N LEU A 53 -1.86 3.67 -19.19
CA LEU A 53 -2.83 3.13 -18.22
C LEU A 53 -2.20 2.92 -16.83
N VAL A 54 -0.98 2.39 -16.77
CA VAL A 54 -0.25 2.21 -15.51
C VAL A 54 -0.04 3.56 -14.80
N ALA A 55 0.33 4.60 -15.56
CA ALA A 55 0.56 5.94 -15.03
C ALA A 55 -0.74 6.61 -14.54
N GLU A 56 -1.84 6.48 -15.29
CA GLU A 56 -3.15 7.03 -14.91
C GLU A 56 -3.64 6.46 -13.58
N HIS A 57 -3.43 5.16 -13.34
CA HIS A 57 -3.81 4.49 -12.10
C HIS A 57 -2.74 4.56 -11.00
N ALA A 58 -1.66 5.31 -11.20
CA ALA A 58 -0.52 5.44 -10.27
C ALA A 58 0.06 4.09 -9.82
N LEU A 59 0.10 3.11 -10.72
CA LEU A 59 0.66 1.78 -10.50
C LEU A 59 2.12 1.73 -10.98
N PHE A 60 2.86 0.71 -10.54
CA PHE A 60 4.22 0.42 -11.00
C PHE A 60 4.23 -0.92 -11.75
N ALA A 61 4.81 -0.95 -12.95
CA ALA A 61 4.90 -2.15 -13.78
C ALA A 61 6.22 -2.20 -14.57
N ASP A 62 6.76 -3.40 -14.71
CA ASP A 62 7.86 -3.74 -15.60
C ASP A 62 7.28 -4.39 -16.85
N ILE A 63 7.47 -3.75 -18.02
CA ILE A 63 6.86 -4.18 -19.28
C ILE A 63 7.93 -4.73 -20.21
N GLN A 64 7.83 -6.03 -20.53
CA GLN A 64 8.69 -6.72 -21.50
C GLN A 64 7.96 -6.88 -22.84
N ILE A 65 8.70 -6.69 -23.94
CA ILE A 65 8.18 -6.90 -25.29
C ILE A 65 8.67 -8.28 -25.74
N ASN A 66 7.72 -9.16 -26.07
CA ASN A 66 8.02 -10.47 -26.65
C ASN A 66 7.34 -10.55 -28.02
N GLU A 67 8.10 -10.24 -29.07
CA GLU A 67 7.63 -10.23 -30.46
C GLU A 67 7.27 -11.63 -30.98
N GLU A 68 7.75 -12.68 -30.32
CA GLU A 68 7.49 -14.09 -30.68
C GLU A 68 6.16 -14.64 -30.12
N ALA A 69 5.49 -13.88 -29.24
CA ALA A 69 4.33 -14.32 -28.49
C ALA A 69 3.11 -13.45 -28.77
N GLU A 70 2.61 -13.47 -30.01
CA GLU A 70 1.34 -12.83 -30.37
C GLU A 70 0.13 -13.43 -29.62
N GLU A 71 0.28 -14.62 -29.01
CA GLU A 71 -0.86 -15.40 -28.49
C GLU A 71 -1.10 -15.32 -26.97
N GLN A 72 -0.18 -14.74 -26.17
CA GLN A 72 -0.34 -14.63 -24.72
C GLN A 72 0.27 -13.34 -24.15
N GLU A 73 -0.46 -12.23 -24.29
CA GLU A 73 -0.18 -11.01 -23.53
C GLU A 73 -0.55 -11.22 -22.04
N ASN A 74 0.41 -11.00 -21.13
CA ASN A 74 0.16 -11.11 -19.69
C ASN A 74 -0.25 -9.74 -19.12
N ILE A 75 -1.54 -9.40 -19.27
CA ILE A 75 -2.13 -8.11 -18.82
C ILE A 75 -3.30 -8.32 -17.84
N ALA A 76 -3.65 -9.58 -17.54
CA ALA A 76 -4.83 -9.91 -16.73
C ALA A 76 -4.81 -9.24 -15.34
N GLU A 77 -3.64 -9.19 -14.68
CA GLU A 77 -3.51 -8.56 -13.36
C GLU A 77 -3.75 -7.04 -13.41
N LEU A 78 -3.25 -6.37 -14.45
CA LEU A 78 -3.49 -4.95 -14.65
C LEU A 78 -4.97 -4.67 -14.87
N MET A 79 -5.63 -5.46 -15.73
CA MET A 79 -7.07 -5.29 -15.96
C MET A 79 -7.89 -5.54 -14.69
N ALA A 80 -7.52 -6.52 -13.87
CA ALA A 80 -8.19 -6.80 -12.61
C ALA A 80 -8.07 -5.63 -11.61
N LEU A 81 -6.94 -4.91 -11.61
CA LEU A 81 -6.74 -3.73 -10.76
C LEU A 81 -7.51 -2.51 -11.29
N VAL A 82 -7.53 -2.31 -12.61
CA VAL A 82 -8.27 -1.21 -13.25
C VAL A 82 -9.78 -1.37 -13.09
N ASN A 83 -10.29 -2.59 -13.25
CA ASN A 83 -11.72 -2.89 -13.11
C ASN A 83 -12.20 -2.98 -11.66
N ARG A 84 -11.30 -2.84 -10.69
CA ARG A 84 -11.64 -2.92 -9.28
C ARG A 84 -12.50 -1.70 -8.92
N THR A 85 -13.67 -1.95 -8.36
CA THR A 85 -14.51 -0.86 -7.86
C THR A 85 -13.83 -0.16 -6.68
N ASP A 86 -13.81 1.16 -6.73
CA ASP A 86 -13.27 1.96 -5.64
C ASP A 86 -14.03 1.71 -4.35
N THR A 87 -13.31 1.72 -3.24
CA THR A 87 -13.94 1.62 -1.93
C THR A 87 -14.76 2.88 -1.68
N VAL A 88 -16.06 2.72 -1.39
CA VAL A 88 -16.92 3.84 -0.99
C VAL A 88 -16.36 4.46 0.29
N SER A 89 -15.74 5.63 0.15
CA SER A 89 -15.30 6.40 1.30
C SER A 89 -16.49 7.14 1.89
N VAL A 90 -16.91 6.74 3.10
CA VAL A 90 -17.91 7.49 3.85
C VAL A 90 -17.18 8.62 4.56
N SER A 91 -17.56 9.86 4.25
CA SER A 91 -17.06 11.04 4.96
C SER A 91 -17.34 10.88 6.45
N LYS A 92 -16.36 11.21 7.31
CA LYS A 92 -16.55 11.18 8.76
C LYS A 92 -17.75 12.04 9.13
N THR A 93 -18.58 11.54 10.04
CA THR A 93 -19.66 12.34 10.62
C THR A 93 -19.05 13.55 11.35
N PRO A 94 -19.69 14.73 11.25
CA PRO A 94 -19.17 15.94 11.88
C PRO A 94 -19.06 15.76 13.39
N ASN A 95 -18.09 16.43 14.00
CA ASN A 95 -17.86 16.35 15.44
C ASN A 95 -19.03 17.00 16.22
N ARG A 96 -19.23 16.62 17.48
CA ARG A 96 -20.37 17.00 18.34
C ARG A 96 -20.74 18.51 18.28
N ASN A 97 -19.75 19.40 18.17
CA ASN A 97 -19.94 20.85 18.14
C ASN A 97 -19.86 21.49 16.74
N GLU A 98 -19.50 20.72 15.71
CA GLU A 98 -19.42 21.19 14.31
C GLU A 98 -20.82 21.41 13.72
N PRO A 99 -20.95 22.23 12.65
CA PRO A 99 -22.22 22.39 11.95
C PRO A 99 -22.74 21.05 11.43
N CYS A 100 -24.04 20.83 11.58
CA CYS A 100 -24.68 19.57 11.22
C CYS A 100 -24.67 19.35 9.70
N SER A 101 -24.37 18.12 9.28
CA SER A 101 -24.33 17.70 7.87
C SER A 101 -25.67 17.82 7.13
N CYS A 102 -26.79 18.03 7.83
CA CYS A 102 -28.09 18.28 7.22
C CYS A 102 -28.32 19.74 6.77
N GLY A 103 -27.33 20.63 6.94
CA GLY A 103 -27.42 22.02 6.51
C GLY A 103 -28.22 22.95 7.45
N SER A 104 -28.62 22.47 8.64
CA SER A 104 -29.43 23.26 9.58
C SER A 104 -28.68 24.39 10.29
N GLY A 105 -27.36 24.50 10.13
CA GLY A 105 -26.50 25.46 10.82
C GLY A 105 -26.36 25.21 12.34
N LYS A 106 -27.07 24.23 12.90
CA LYS A 106 -27.00 23.85 14.31
C LYS A 106 -25.79 22.96 14.56
N LYS A 107 -25.27 22.97 15.80
CA LYS A 107 -24.24 22.02 16.24
C LYS A 107 -24.76 20.59 16.07
N TYR A 108 -23.92 19.67 15.61
CA TYR A 108 -24.29 18.27 15.33
C TYR A 108 -25.06 17.61 16.50
N LYS A 109 -24.57 17.80 17.74
CA LYS A 109 -25.17 17.32 19.00
C LYS A 109 -26.58 17.82 19.35
N LYS A 110 -27.10 18.77 18.57
CA LYS A 110 -28.40 19.42 18.76
C LYS A 110 -29.29 19.22 17.52
N CYS A 111 -28.93 18.31 16.63
CA CYS A 111 -29.63 18.11 15.36
C CYS A 111 -29.69 16.63 14.97
N CYS A 112 -28.70 16.12 14.22
CA CYS A 112 -28.68 14.73 13.75
C CYS A 112 -27.88 13.78 14.65
N GLY A 113 -27.41 14.26 15.81
CA GLY A 113 -26.71 13.49 16.84
C GLY A 113 -27.03 13.95 18.25
#